data_AF-A0A101XLV9-F1
#
_entry.id   AF-A0A101XLV9-F1
#
_cell.length_a   1.000
_cell.length_b   1.000
_cell.length_c   1.000
_cell.angle_alpha   90.00
_cell.angle_beta   90.00
_cell.angle_gamma   90.00
#
_symmetry.space_group_name_H-M   'P 1'
#
loop_
_entity.id
_entity.type
_entity.pdbx_description
1 polymer ?
#
loop_
_entity_poly.entity_id
_entity_poly.type
_entity_poly.pdbx_seq_one_letter_code
_entity_poly.pdbx_strand_id
1 'polypeptide(L)'
;MNTYDILIMYLVAGLLASVALSVLAIRAKVIRRGAMPQSVMVGTLVTLSGFPSVLLFILFLAYTTLVTRLGKERKVKLGVADDVEGRKANQVVAVGFTPAVMAMVSSIMYAVGLTEASGVFLASYVASLAAASADTWASEIGVLSRGRPILFTMPRARVSPGTSGAVTPLGELSSLAGSASVALTYLALTRVFNTSPLWVKFNWGSLNPSIQLVLLIIALGYVGEVMDSVIGALTQPKYYCDRCGVVTEHEVHTCGERTRLIYDPRVKLSNEAVNLLESLIAAVLAIVITLSFSRLLT
;
A
#
# COMPACT_ATOMS: atom_id res chain seq x y z
N MET A 1 -29.57 -17.54 -4.77
CA MET A 1 -28.77 -17.27 -3.55
C MET A 1 -29.11 -15.89 -3.08
N ASN A 2 -29.46 -15.74 -1.81
CA ASN A 2 -29.58 -14.41 -1.21
C ASN A 2 -28.17 -13.84 -0.99
N THR A 3 -28.07 -12.57 -0.59
CA THR A 3 -26.79 -11.89 -0.44
C THR A 3 -25.93 -12.45 0.70
N TYR A 4 -26.56 -13.03 1.73
CA TYR A 4 -25.88 -13.67 2.86
C TYR A 4 -25.24 -15.01 2.45
N ASP A 5 -25.92 -15.80 1.63
CA ASP A 5 -25.38 -17.06 1.09
C ASP A 5 -24.11 -16.78 0.27
N ILE A 6 -24.10 -15.67 -0.50
CA ILE A 6 -22.92 -15.23 -1.28
C ILE A 6 -21.76 -14.88 -0.35
N LEU A 7 -22.02 -14.14 0.74
CA LEU A 7 -20.99 -13.81 1.73
C LEU A 7 -20.41 -15.05 2.41
N ILE A 8 -21.26 -16.01 2.82
CA ILE A 8 -20.81 -17.27 3.43
C ILE A 8 -19.96 -18.06 2.44
N MET A 9 -20.38 -18.15 1.17
CA MET A 9 -19.61 -18.78 0.12
C MET A 9 -18.25 -18.10 -0.05
N TYR A 10 -18.19 -16.76 -0.14
CA TYR A 10 -16.92 -16.03 -0.25
C TYR A 10 -16.05 -16.14 0.99
N LEU A 11 -16.64 -16.26 2.19
CA LEU A 11 -15.88 -16.49 3.41
C LEU A 11 -15.18 -17.85 3.39
N VAL A 12 -15.93 -18.92 3.07
CA VAL A 12 -15.39 -20.30 3.04
C VAL A 12 -14.40 -20.46 1.89
N ALA A 13 -14.79 -20.06 0.67
CA ALA A 13 -13.93 -20.13 -0.49
C ALA A 13 -12.69 -19.22 -0.32
N GLY A 14 -12.88 -18.03 0.25
CA GLY A 14 -11.81 -17.07 0.54
C GLY A 14 -10.82 -17.59 1.56
N LEU A 15 -11.26 -18.26 2.62
CA LEU A 15 -10.36 -18.88 3.59
C LEU A 15 -9.50 -19.96 2.91
N LEU A 16 -10.11 -20.88 2.16
CA LEU A 16 -9.39 -21.95 1.46
C LEU A 16 -8.43 -21.39 0.41
N ALA A 17 -8.89 -20.45 -0.41
CA ALA A 17 -8.07 -19.79 -1.42
C ALA A 17 -6.92 -19.00 -0.79
N SER A 18 -7.15 -18.29 0.32
CA SER A 18 -6.13 -17.51 1.01
C SER A 18 -5.05 -18.39 1.63
N VAL A 19 -5.42 -19.57 2.15
CA VAL A 19 -4.44 -20.59 2.59
C VAL A 19 -3.60 -21.05 1.40
N ALA A 20 -4.22 -21.43 0.29
CA ALA A 20 -3.51 -21.87 -0.91
C ALA A 20 -2.57 -20.79 -1.47
N LEU A 21 -3.07 -19.56 -1.61
CA LEU A 21 -2.30 -18.41 -2.09
C LEU A 21 -1.16 -18.06 -1.13
N SER A 22 -1.36 -18.15 0.19
CA SER A 22 -0.30 -17.91 1.18
C SER A 22 0.82 -18.95 1.06
N VAL A 23 0.49 -20.23 0.83
CA VAL A 23 1.49 -21.28 0.58
C VAL A 23 2.28 -20.98 -0.70
N LEU A 24 1.62 -20.55 -1.78
CA LEU A 24 2.29 -20.16 -3.01
C LEU A 24 3.18 -18.92 -2.80
N ALA A 25 2.72 -17.92 -2.05
CA ALA A 25 3.47 -16.71 -1.73
C ALA A 25 4.74 -17.02 -0.90
N ILE A 26 4.68 -17.97 0.03
CA ILE A 26 5.86 -18.47 0.77
C ILE A 26 6.86 -19.13 -0.19
N ARG A 27 6.39 -20.02 -1.09
CA ARG A 27 7.26 -20.69 -2.06
C ARG A 27 7.91 -19.71 -3.03
N ALA A 28 7.18 -18.66 -3.41
CA ALA A 28 7.68 -17.57 -4.26
C ALA A 28 8.56 -16.55 -3.51
N LYS A 29 8.81 -16.74 -2.21
CA LYS A 29 9.56 -15.84 -1.32
C LYS A 29 9.00 -14.41 -1.30
N VAL A 30 7.68 -14.26 -1.39
CA VAL A 30 6.97 -12.98 -1.25
C VAL A 30 6.74 -12.66 0.22
N ILE A 31 6.34 -13.67 1.00
CA ILE A 31 6.13 -13.57 2.45
C ILE A 31 6.94 -14.63 3.19
N ARG A 32 7.27 -14.36 4.44
CA ARG A 32 7.88 -15.35 5.35
C ARG A 32 6.83 -16.33 5.86
N ARG A 33 7.27 -17.54 6.25
CA ARG A 33 6.38 -18.57 6.84
C ARG A 33 5.59 -18.05 8.04
N GLY A 34 6.22 -17.24 8.90
CA GLY A 34 5.57 -16.65 10.07
C GLY A 34 4.49 -15.60 9.76
N ALA A 35 4.40 -15.12 8.52
CA ALA A 35 3.38 -14.16 8.08
C ALA A 35 2.10 -14.83 7.54
N MET A 36 2.08 -16.17 7.46
CA MET A 36 0.95 -16.92 6.90
C MET A 36 -0.40 -16.59 7.57
N PRO A 37 -0.53 -16.54 8.91
CA PRO A 37 -1.82 -16.21 9.54
C PRO A 37 -2.34 -14.83 9.12
N GLN A 38 -1.46 -13.84 9.06
CA GLN A 38 -1.79 -12.46 8.69
C GLN A 38 -2.18 -12.38 7.22
N SER A 39 -1.46 -13.08 6.34
CA SER A 39 -1.80 -13.17 4.92
C SER A 39 -3.14 -13.88 4.67
N VAL A 40 -3.44 -14.95 5.42
CA VAL A 40 -4.73 -15.64 5.35
C VAL A 40 -5.86 -14.73 5.81
N MET A 41 -5.67 -14.01 6.92
CA MET A 41 -6.64 -13.03 7.42
C MET A 41 -6.91 -11.94 6.37
N VAL A 42 -5.87 -11.27 5.88
CA VAL A 42 -5.98 -10.20 4.86
C VAL A 42 -6.67 -10.73 3.59
N GLY A 43 -6.23 -11.86 3.06
CA GLY A 43 -6.81 -12.46 1.85
C GLY A 43 -8.28 -12.84 2.01
N THR A 44 -8.66 -13.39 3.17
CA THR A 44 -10.04 -13.80 3.44
C THR A 44 -10.96 -12.59 3.48
N LEU A 45 -10.56 -11.52 4.18
CA LEU A 45 -11.30 -10.26 4.26
C LEU A 45 -11.47 -9.59 2.89
N VAL A 46 -10.42 -9.57 2.06
CA VAL A 46 -10.50 -9.06 0.68
C VAL A 46 -11.46 -9.90 -0.17
N THR A 47 -11.48 -11.22 0.01
CA THR A 47 -12.33 -12.13 -0.78
C THR A 47 -13.81 -11.91 -0.55
N LEU A 48 -14.23 -11.41 0.62
CA LEU A 48 -15.63 -11.05 0.89
C LEU A 48 -16.17 -10.02 -0.12
N SER A 49 -15.29 -9.17 -0.65
CA SER A 49 -15.60 -8.14 -1.64
C SER A 49 -15.72 -8.66 -3.07
N GLY A 50 -15.53 -9.97 -3.25
CA GLY A 50 -15.63 -10.67 -4.51
C GLY A 50 -14.28 -10.85 -5.20
N PHE A 51 -14.30 -11.68 -6.24
CA PHE A 51 -13.11 -12.04 -7.01
C PHE A 51 -12.34 -10.84 -7.61
N PRO A 52 -12.99 -9.76 -8.12
CA PRO A 52 -12.25 -8.60 -8.65
C PRO A 52 -11.39 -7.91 -7.59
N SER A 53 -11.84 -7.83 -6.34
CA SER A 53 -11.05 -7.29 -5.23
C SER A 53 -9.81 -8.14 -4.97
N VAL A 54 -9.94 -9.47 -4.97
CA VAL A 54 -8.80 -10.39 -4.81
C VAL A 54 -7.80 -10.22 -5.96
N LEU A 55 -8.29 -10.14 -7.20
CA LEU A 55 -7.44 -9.97 -8.38
C LEU A 55 -6.70 -8.63 -8.35
N LEU A 56 -7.38 -7.53 -7.97
CA LEU A 56 -6.73 -6.24 -7.77
C LEU A 56 -5.62 -6.32 -6.72
N PHE A 57 -5.86 -6.98 -5.59
CA PHE A 57 -4.87 -7.16 -4.53
C PHE A 57 -3.66 -7.98 -5.00
N ILE A 58 -3.90 -9.08 -5.74
CA ILE A 58 -2.83 -9.90 -6.32
C ILE A 58 -1.99 -9.10 -7.32
N LEU A 59 -2.62 -8.30 -8.19
CA LEU A 59 -1.93 -7.46 -9.16
C LEU A 59 -1.10 -6.37 -8.45
N PHE A 60 -1.66 -5.71 -7.43
CA PHE A 60 -0.93 -4.80 -6.56
C PHE A 60 0.32 -5.47 -5.96
N LEU A 61 0.18 -6.66 -5.37
CA LEU A 61 1.32 -7.41 -4.81
C LEU A 61 2.33 -7.78 -5.89
N ALA A 62 1.88 -8.15 -7.09
CA ALA A 62 2.75 -8.50 -8.20
C ALA A 62 3.57 -7.27 -8.64
N TYR A 63 2.93 -6.12 -8.85
CA TYR A 63 3.60 -4.88 -9.25
C TYR A 63 4.63 -4.43 -8.21
N THR A 64 4.23 -4.38 -6.93
CA THR A 64 5.14 -4.00 -5.83
C THR A 64 6.30 -4.98 -5.69
N THR A 65 6.05 -6.29 -5.79
CA THR A 65 7.12 -7.31 -5.75
C THR A 65 8.10 -7.16 -6.91
N LEU A 66 7.61 -6.85 -8.13
CA LEU A 66 8.47 -6.59 -9.28
C LEU A 66 9.38 -5.39 -9.00
N VAL A 67 8.80 -4.29 -8.51
CA VAL A 67 9.51 -3.05 -8.19
C VAL A 67 10.54 -3.23 -7.07
N THR A 68 10.21 -3.95 -5.99
CA THR A 68 11.16 -4.32 -4.93
C THR A 68 12.35 -5.09 -5.48
N ARG A 69 12.13 -6.00 -6.45
CA ARG A 69 13.21 -6.77 -7.09
C ARG A 69 14.07 -5.95 -8.07
N LEU A 70 13.56 -4.84 -8.60
CA LEU A 70 14.35 -3.96 -9.47
C LEU A 70 15.53 -3.37 -8.70
N GLY A 71 16.71 -3.40 -9.32
CA GLY A 71 17.93 -2.82 -8.74
C GLY A 71 18.39 -3.47 -7.42
N LYS A 72 17.96 -4.71 -7.12
CA LYS A 72 18.25 -5.42 -5.87
C LYS A 72 19.73 -5.39 -5.48
N GLU A 73 20.64 -5.65 -6.42
CA GLU A 73 22.09 -5.63 -6.14
C GLU A 73 22.58 -4.27 -5.63
N ARG A 74 22.04 -3.19 -6.18
CA ARG A 74 22.38 -1.82 -5.76
C ARG A 74 21.82 -1.53 -4.37
N LYS A 75 20.57 -1.93 -4.09
CA LYS A 75 19.94 -1.77 -2.77
C LYS A 75 20.70 -2.53 -1.68
N VAL A 76 21.15 -3.75 -1.98
CA VAL A 76 21.99 -4.56 -1.07
C VAL A 76 23.32 -3.87 -0.81
N LYS A 77 24.00 -3.35 -1.84
CA LYS A 77 25.25 -2.58 -1.67
C LYS A 77 25.05 -1.29 -0.85
N LEU A 78 23.88 -0.69 -0.93
CA LEU A 78 23.50 0.50 -0.17
C LEU A 78 23.06 0.18 1.27
N GLY A 79 22.85 -1.10 1.61
CA GLY A 79 22.40 -1.52 2.94
C GLY A 79 20.93 -1.24 3.25
N VAL A 80 20.11 -0.97 2.23
CA VAL A 80 18.70 -0.54 2.36
C VAL A 80 17.71 -1.60 1.86
N ALA A 81 18.16 -2.83 1.69
CA ALA A 81 17.35 -3.92 1.16
C ALA A 81 16.71 -4.71 2.31
N ASP A 82 15.52 -4.29 2.76
CA ASP A 82 14.82 -4.91 3.90
C ASP A 82 14.04 -6.19 3.53
N ASP A 83 13.50 -6.26 2.32
CA ASP A 83 12.55 -7.31 1.91
C ASP A 83 13.16 -8.48 1.11
N VAL A 84 14.48 -8.67 1.20
CA VAL A 84 15.22 -9.67 0.39
C VAL A 84 14.74 -11.11 0.61
N GLU A 85 14.23 -11.42 1.81
CA GLU A 85 13.74 -12.74 2.22
C GLU A 85 12.20 -12.83 2.24
N GLY A 86 11.51 -11.80 1.77
CA GLY A 86 10.05 -11.67 1.84
C GLY A 86 9.56 -10.99 3.12
N ARG A 87 8.32 -10.51 3.05
CA ARG A 87 7.67 -9.68 4.08
C ARG A 87 7.38 -10.47 5.35
N LYS A 88 7.63 -9.82 6.50
CA LYS A 88 7.31 -10.29 7.85
C LYS A 88 5.82 -10.09 8.17
N ALA A 89 5.37 -10.71 9.26
CA ALA A 89 3.99 -10.64 9.74
C ALA A 89 3.49 -9.21 9.95
N ASN A 90 4.29 -8.37 10.62
CA ASN A 90 3.97 -6.97 10.88
C ASN A 90 3.86 -6.15 9.58
N GLN A 91 4.75 -6.36 8.61
CA GLN A 91 4.68 -5.70 7.30
C GLN A 91 3.43 -6.10 6.51
N VAL A 92 3.04 -7.37 6.56
CA VAL A 92 1.79 -7.85 5.93
C VAL A 92 0.57 -7.15 6.55
N VAL A 93 0.54 -7.00 7.87
CA VAL A 93 -0.56 -6.30 8.56
C VAL A 93 -0.54 -4.81 8.23
N ALA A 94 0.61 -4.15 8.32
CA ALA A 94 0.75 -2.72 8.08
C ALA A 94 0.18 -2.28 6.72
N VAL A 95 0.52 -3.03 5.66
CA VAL A 95 0.09 -2.73 4.30
C VAL A 95 -1.29 -3.31 3.98
N GLY A 96 -1.60 -4.50 4.50
CA GLY A 96 -2.77 -5.27 4.08
C GLY A 96 -4.03 -5.06 4.91
N PHE A 97 -3.91 -4.64 6.17
CA PHE A 97 -5.04 -4.64 7.11
C PHE A 97 -6.11 -3.62 6.74
N THR A 98 -5.74 -2.35 6.59
CA THR A 98 -6.68 -1.27 6.23
C THR A 98 -7.45 -1.58 4.94
N PRO A 99 -6.81 -1.88 3.79
CA PRO A 99 -7.55 -2.20 2.58
C PRO A 99 -8.44 -3.43 2.77
N ALA A 100 -7.97 -4.48 3.45
CA ALA A 100 -8.78 -5.68 3.70
C ALA A 100 -10.04 -5.39 4.52
N VAL A 101 -9.94 -4.55 5.55
CA VAL A 101 -11.10 -4.11 6.34
C VAL A 101 -12.05 -3.27 5.48
N MET A 102 -11.56 -2.34 4.66
CA MET A 102 -12.42 -1.55 3.78
C MET A 102 -13.15 -2.41 2.75
N ALA A 103 -12.49 -3.43 2.20
CA ALA A 103 -13.09 -4.41 1.30
C ALA A 103 -14.20 -5.21 2.03
N MET A 104 -13.94 -5.69 3.24
CA MET A 104 -14.96 -6.38 4.06
C MET A 104 -16.16 -5.48 4.36
N VAL A 105 -15.93 -4.26 4.84
CA VAL A 105 -17.01 -3.32 5.20
C VAL A 105 -17.85 -2.99 3.97
N SER A 106 -17.22 -2.73 2.83
CA SER A 106 -17.91 -2.57 1.53
C SER A 106 -18.86 -3.74 1.26
N SER A 107 -18.38 -4.97 1.39
CA SER A 107 -19.17 -6.19 1.18
C SER A 107 -20.38 -6.32 2.13
N ILE A 108 -20.20 -5.96 3.40
CA ILE A 108 -21.27 -5.97 4.40
C ILE A 108 -22.33 -4.92 4.06
N MET A 109 -21.91 -3.70 3.69
CA MET A 109 -22.82 -2.63 3.28
C MET A 109 -23.63 -3.02 2.06
N TYR A 110 -23.01 -3.67 1.07
CA TYR A 110 -23.71 -4.25 -0.07
C TYR A 110 -24.78 -5.26 0.38
N ALA A 111 -24.43 -6.17 1.30
CA ALA A 111 -25.29 -7.25 1.72
C ALA A 111 -26.54 -6.80 2.48
N VAL A 112 -26.44 -5.71 3.23
CA VAL A 112 -27.58 -5.09 3.93
C VAL A 112 -28.35 -4.08 3.06
N GLY A 113 -28.02 -3.95 1.77
CA GLY A 113 -28.71 -3.09 0.81
C GLY A 113 -28.26 -1.63 0.79
N LEU A 114 -27.20 -1.27 1.52
CA LEU A 114 -26.60 0.07 1.52
C LEU A 114 -25.57 0.21 0.40
N THR A 115 -26.03 0.12 -0.86
CA THR A 115 -25.17 0.05 -2.05
C THR A 115 -24.31 1.31 -2.27
N GLU A 116 -24.80 2.50 -1.91
CA GLU A 116 -24.01 3.73 -1.99
C GLU A 116 -22.82 3.69 -1.00
N ALA A 117 -23.09 3.34 0.26
CA ALA A 117 -22.06 3.17 1.27
C ALA A 117 -21.05 2.08 0.87
N SER A 118 -21.54 0.98 0.27
CA SER A 118 -20.69 -0.07 -0.31
C SER A 118 -19.66 0.49 -1.29
N GLY A 119 -20.09 1.39 -2.16
CA GLY A 119 -19.24 2.08 -3.13
C GLY A 119 -18.17 2.95 -2.50
N VAL A 120 -18.54 3.69 -1.45
CA VAL A 120 -17.62 4.53 -0.67
C VAL A 120 -16.50 3.68 -0.06
N PHE A 121 -16.83 2.57 0.60
CA PHE A 121 -15.83 1.68 1.19
C PHE A 121 -15.01 0.93 0.14
N LEU A 122 -15.57 0.65 -1.04
CA LEU A 122 -14.79 0.08 -2.14
C LEU A 122 -13.77 1.10 -2.69
N ALA A 123 -14.17 2.36 -2.88
CA ALA A 123 -13.25 3.43 -3.26
C ALA A 123 -12.13 3.60 -2.22
N SER A 124 -12.48 3.50 -0.94
CA SER A 124 -11.53 3.52 0.18
C SER A 124 -10.54 2.35 0.14
N TYR A 125 -11.01 1.12 -0.12
CA TYR A 125 -10.15 -0.04 -0.36
C TYR A 125 -9.12 0.21 -1.47
N VAL A 126 -9.57 0.73 -2.61
CA VAL A 126 -8.69 0.99 -3.76
C VAL A 126 -7.71 2.12 -3.46
N ALA A 127 -8.15 3.19 -2.79
CA ALA A 127 -7.29 4.31 -2.39
C ALA A 127 -6.19 3.87 -1.42
N SER A 128 -6.51 3.02 -0.43
CA SER A 128 -5.52 2.45 0.49
C SER A 128 -4.48 1.59 -0.23
N LEU A 129 -4.87 0.81 -1.25
CA LEU A 129 -3.92 0.07 -2.09
C LEU A 129 -3.08 1.00 -2.96
N ALA A 130 -3.68 2.07 -3.50
CA ALA A 130 -2.98 3.05 -4.32
C ALA A 130 -1.91 3.79 -3.50
N ALA A 131 -2.21 4.15 -2.25
CA ALA A 131 -1.27 4.73 -1.30
C ALA A 131 -0.09 3.79 -1.02
N ALA A 132 -0.38 2.55 -0.59
CA ALA A 132 0.68 1.56 -0.36
C ALA A 132 1.53 1.26 -1.61
N SER A 133 0.94 1.31 -2.81
CA SER A 133 1.68 1.14 -4.05
C SER A 133 2.55 2.36 -4.37
N ALA A 134 2.04 3.56 -4.11
CA ALA A 134 2.78 4.80 -4.31
C ALA A 134 4.02 4.84 -3.39
N ASP A 135 3.83 4.57 -2.10
CA ASP A 135 4.91 4.47 -1.10
C ASP A 135 5.97 3.44 -1.51
N THR A 136 5.54 2.20 -1.85
CA THR A 136 6.48 1.16 -2.26
C THR A 136 7.26 1.57 -3.52
N TRP A 137 6.61 2.18 -4.50
CA TRP A 137 7.31 2.58 -5.74
C TRP A 137 8.24 3.76 -5.51
N ALA A 138 7.84 4.72 -4.67
CA ALA A 138 8.65 5.88 -4.31
C ALA A 138 9.92 5.46 -3.59
N SER A 139 9.81 4.62 -2.56
CA SER A 139 10.94 4.14 -1.77
C SER A 139 11.86 3.20 -2.58
N GLU A 140 11.29 2.24 -3.31
CA GLU A 140 12.07 1.22 -4.02
C GLU A 140 12.73 1.72 -5.29
N ILE A 141 12.09 2.62 -6.06
CA ILE A 141 12.66 3.21 -7.27
C ILE A 141 13.45 4.47 -6.93
N GLY A 142 13.00 5.27 -5.96
CA GLY A 142 13.67 6.50 -5.53
C GLY A 142 15.09 6.28 -5.01
N VAL A 143 15.33 5.17 -4.29
CA VAL A 143 16.67 4.76 -3.85
C VAL A 143 17.66 4.57 -5.02
N LEU A 144 17.15 4.26 -6.22
CA LEU A 144 17.97 4.07 -7.42
C LEU A 144 18.32 5.39 -8.13
N SER A 145 17.84 6.53 -7.62
CA SER A 145 18.17 7.86 -8.13
C SER A 145 19.69 8.08 -8.18
N ARG A 146 20.14 8.89 -9.14
CA ARG A 146 21.55 9.31 -9.26
C ARG A 146 21.90 10.44 -8.29
N GLY A 147 20.91 11.27 -7.95
CA GLY A 147 21.07 12.40 -7.04
C GLY A 147 20.93 11.97 -5.57
N ARG A 148 21.54 12.74 -4.67
CA ARG A 148 21.33 12.56 -3.22
C ARG A 148 19.90 12.97 -2.84
N PRO A 149 19.13 12.11 -2.14
CA PRO A 149 17.82 12.48 -1.62
C PRO A 149 17.87 13.70 -0.71
N ILE A 150 16.73 14.37 -0.60
CA ILE A 150 16.51 15.47 0.34
C ILE A 150 15.46 15.05 1.37
N LEU A 151 15.53 15.59 2.58
CA LEU A 151 14.47 15.37 3.57
C LEU A 151 13.23 16.21 3.20
N PHE A 152 12.05 15.61 3.13
CA PHE A 152 10.82 16.28 2.74
C PHE A 152 10.50 17.49 3.64
N THR A 153 10.65 17.32 4.95
CA THR A 153 10.41 18.39 5.94
C THR A 153 11.53 19.43 6.01
N MET A 154 12.71 19.14 5.45
CA MET A 154 13.84 20.07 5.38
C MET A 154 14.61 19.93 4.06
N PRO A 155 14.12 20.53 2.96
CA PRO A 155 14.67 20.34 1.60
C PRO A 155 16.14 20.73 1.41
N ARG A 156 16.72 21.48 2.37
CA ARG A 156 18.15 21.82 2.38
C ARG A 156 19.05 20.69 2.89
N ALA A 157 18.50 19.74 3.64
CA ALA A 157 19.25 18.63 4.21
C ALA A 157 19.37 17.48 3.20
N ARG A 158 20.62 17.10 2.87
CA ARG A 158 20.93 15.90 2.08
C ARG A 158 21.03 14.70 3.00
N VAL A 159 20.44 13.58 2.59
CA VAL A 159 20.34 12.37 3.43
C VAL A 159 20.82 11.13 2.67
N SER A 160 21.18 10.08 3.40
CA SER A 160 21.51 8.79 2.81
C SER A 160 20.25 8.18 2.14
N PRO A 161 20.40 7.49 1.00
CA PRO A 161 19.31 6.68 0.44
C PRO A 161 18.71 5.76 1.51
N GLY A 162 17.38 5.60 1.48
CA GLY A 162 16.65 4.78 2.45
C GLY A 162 16.40 5.45 3.82
N THR A 163 16.77 6.72 4.01
CA THR A 163 16.37 7.48 5.21
C THR A 163 14.86 7.78 5.13
N SER A 164 14.09 7.54 6.19
CA SER A 164 12.66 7.82 6.16
C SER A 164 12.36 9.32 6.07
N GLY A 165 11.37 9.66 5.23
CA GLY A 165 11.09 11.03 4.81
C GLY A 165 12.03 11.59 3.75
N ALA A 166 12.91 10.76 3.17
CA ALA A 166 13.77 11.17 2.08
C ALA A 166 13.05 11.05 0.74
N VAL A 167 13.01 12.15 -0.02
CA VAL A 167 12.37 12.20 -1.33
C VAL A 167 13.37 12.46 -2.45
N THR A 168 13.05 11.93 -3.63
CA THR A 168 13.79 12.17 -4.88
C THR A 168 12.80 12.40 -6.02
N PRO A 169 13.14 13.21 -7.05
CA PRO A 169 12.25 13.40 -8.19
C PRO A 169 11.85 12.08 -8.89
N LEU A 170 12.77 11.10 -8.91
CA LEU A 170 12.49 9.77 -9.45
C LEU A 170 11.48 9.01 -8.57
N GLY A 171 11.60 9.11 -7.25
CA GLY A 171 10.66 8.53 -6.29
C GLY A 171 9.26 9.14 -6.46
N GLU A 172 9.15 10.47 -6.50
CA GLU A 172 7.86 11.18 -6.68
C GLU A 172 7.14 10.80 -7.98
N LEU A 173 7.87 10.73 -9.11
CA LEU A 173 7.30 10.27 -10.38
C LEU A 173 6.88 8.80 -10.32
N SER A 174 7.63 7.97 -9.59
CA SER A 174 7.32 6.56 -9.38
C SER A 174 6.12 6.37 -8.45
N SER A 175 5.95 7.26 -7.46
CA SER A 175 4.79 7.34 -6.56
C SER A 175 3.51 7.50 -7.36
N LEU A 176 3.46 8.51 -8.24
CA LEU A 176 2.34 8.75 -9.16
C LEU A 176 2.09 7.56 -10.11
N ALA A 177 3.15 6.94 -10.63
CA ALA A 177 3.00 5.76 -11.48
C ALA A 177 2.46 4.54 -10.71
N GLY A 178 2.86 4.39 -9.44
CA GLY A 178 2.37 3.35 -8.54
C GLY A 178 0.89 3.49 -8.25
N SER A 179 0.44 4.69 -7.83
CA SER A 179 -0.99 4.95 -7.58
C SER A 179 -1.82 4.83 -8.87
N ALA A 180 -1.31 5.33 -10.01
CA ALA A 180 -1.94 5.16 -11.32
C ALA A 180 -2.08 3.69 -11.73
N SER A 181 -1.08 2.84 -11.45
CA SER A 181 -1.17 1.42 -11.78
C SER A 181 -2.36 0.74 -11.08
N VAL A 182 -2.59 1.05 -9.81
CA VAL A 182 -3.73 0.52 -9.03
C VAL A 182 -5.05 1.11 -9.53
N ALA A 183 -5.12 2.43 -9.73
CA ALA A 183 -6.34 3.11 -10.18
C ALA A 183 -6.80 2.66 -11.58
N LEU A 184 -5.87 2.51 -12.52
CA LEU A 184 -6.16 2.03 -13.88
C LEU A 184 -6.52 0.55 -13.88
N THR A 185 -5.89 -0.26 -13.03
CA THR A 185 -6.27 -1.67 -12.85
C THR A 185 -7.68 -1.79 -12.29
N TYR A 186 -8.04 -0.97 -11.30
CA TYR A 186 -9.40 -0.89 -10.78
C TYR A 186 -10.42 -0.53 -11.88
N LEU A 187 -10.12 0.47 -12.69
CA LEU A 187 -10.97 0.85 -13.83
C LEU A 187 -11.12 -0.33 -14.81
N ALA A 188 -10.02 -0.96 -15.22
CA ALA A 188 -10.02 -2.07 -16.16
C ALA A 188 -10.82 -3.28 -15.64
N LEU A 189 -10.57 -3.67 -14.38
CA LEU A 189 -11.30 -4.76 -13.73
C LEU A 189 -12.79 -4.43 -13.63
N THR A 190 -13.15 -3.21 -13.24
CA THR A 190 -14.55 -2.81 -13.19
C THR A 190 -15.23 -2.94 -14.55
N ARG A 191 -14.56 -2.51 -15.64
CA ARG A 191 -15.11 -2.65 -17.00
C ARG A 191 -15.26 -4.12 -17.44
N VAL A 192 -14.26 -4.96 -17.17
CA VAL A 192 -14.29 -6.38 -17.53
C VAL A 192 -15.38 -7.14 -16.76
N PHE A 193 -15.45 -6.97 -15.45
CA PHE A 193 -16.37 -7.73 -14.61
C PHE A 193 -17.81 -7.20 -14.64
N ASN A 194 -18.04 -5.90 -14.87
CA ASN A 194 -19.40 -5.38 -14.99
C ASN A 194 -20.06 -5.70 -16.34
N THR A 195 -19.27 -5.93 -17.39
CA THR A 195 -19.78 -6.31 -18.73
C THR A 195 -19.87 -7.82 -18.94
N SER A 196 -19.12 -8.63 -18.19
CA SER A 196 -19.10 -10.08 -18.38
C SER A 196 -20.34 -10.78 -17.78
N PRO A 197 -21.01 -11.68 -18.53
CA PRO A 197 -22.09 -12.51 -18.00
C PRO A 197 -21.60 -13.73 -17.20
N LEU A 198 -20.28 -13.99 -17.17
CA LEU A 198 -19.69 -15.21 -16.60
C LEU A 198 -19.52 -15.18 -15.08
N TRP A 199 -19.87 -14.07 -14.42
CA TRP A 199 -19.55 -13.83 -13.01
C TRP A 199 -20.72 -13.24 -12.23
N VAL A 200 -20.80 -13.57 -10.95
CA VAL A 200 -21.78 -12.98 -10.03
C VAL A 200 -21.39 -11.52 -9.79
N LYS A 201 -22.25 -10.59 -10.21
CA LYS A 201 -22.12 -9.15 -9.96
C LYS A 201 -22.41 -8.85 -8.49
N PHE A 202 -21.42 -9.08 -7.65
CA PHE A 202 -21.48 -8.79 -6.21
C PHE A 202 -20.54 -7.63 -5.88
N ASN A 203 -21.05 -6.64 -5.16
CA ASN A 203 -20.33 -5.43 -4.72
C ASN A 203 -19.86 -4.48 -5.84
N TRP A 204 -19.09 -4.98 -6.81
CA TRP A 204 -18.55 -4.21 -7.94
C TRP A 204 -19.59 -3.84 -9.00
N GLY A 205 -20.67 -4.62 -9.10
CA GLY A 205 -21.73 -4.44 -10.08
C GLY A 205 -22.55 -3.16 -9.92
N SER A 206 -22.42 -2.48 -8.79
CA SER A 206 -23.13 -1.24 -8.46
C SER A 206 -22.37 0.03 -8.81
N LEU A 207 -21.13 -0.08 -9.31
CA LEU A 207 -20.28 1.08 -9.57
C LEU A 207 -19.93 1.22 -11.04
N ASN A 208 -20.06 2.44 -11.54
CA ASN A 208 -19.46 2.87 -12.79
C ASN A 208 -18.45 3.97 -12.47
N PRO A 209 -17.17 3.63 -12.24
CA PRO A 209 -16.20 4.60 -11.74
C PRO A 209 -16.03 5.72 -12.76
N SER A 210 -16.39 6.92 -12.33
CA SER A 210 -16.15 8.14 -13.08
C SER A 210 -14.64 8.38 -13.26
N ILE A 211 -14.27 9.13 -14.30
CA ILE A 211 -12.86 9.53 -14.48
C ILE A 211 -12.36 10.34 -13.29
N GLN A 212 -13.24 11.12 -12.66
CA GLN A 212 -12.95 11.88 -11.45
C GLN A 212 -12.59 10.97 -10.28
N LEU A 213 -13.26 9.84 -10.11
CA LEU A 213 -12.91 8.86 -9.07
C LEU A 213 -11.53 8.24 -9.31
N VAL A 214 -11.21 7.90 -10.57
CA VAL A 214 -9.89 7.36 -10.92
C VAL A 214 -8.79 8.39 -10.61
N LEU A 215 -8.99 9.65 -11.01
CA LEU A 215 -8.06 10.73 -10.69
C LEU A 215 -7.95 10.98 -9.18
N LEU A 216 -9.06 10.88 -8.45
CA LEU A 216 -9.07 10.98 -6.99
C LEU A 216 -8.22 9.87 -6.36
N ILE A 217 -8.36 8.62 -6.79
CA ILE A 217 -7.58 7.49 -6.28
C ILE A 217 -6.08 7.71 -6.53
N ILE A 218 -5.70 8.22 -7.70
CA ILE A 218 -4.30 8.56 -8.02
C ILE A 218 -3.78 9.63 -7.06
N ALA A 219 -4.57 10.70 -6.88
CA ALA A 219 -4.22 11.80 -5.99
C ALA A 219 -4.12 11.36 -4.53
N LEU A 220 -5.06 10.55 -4.05
CA LEU A 220 -5.04 10.02 -2.68
C LEU A 220 -3.88 9.05 -2.47
N GLY A 221 -3.51 8.27 -3.48
CA GLY A 221 -2.32 7.43 -3.40
C GLY A 221 -1.04 8.25 -3.24
N TYR A 222 -0.89 9.31 -4.04
CA TYR A 222 0.24 10.23 -3.92
C TYR A 222 0.24 10.99 -2.58
N VAL A 223 -0.92 11.47 -2.12
CA VAL A 223 -1.05 12.12 -0.81
C VAL A 223 -0.67 11.17 0.32
N GLY A 224 -1.03 9.88 0.21
CA GLY A 224 -0.59 8.84 1.15
C GLY A 224 0.92 8.81 1.28
N GLU A 225 1.63 8.62 0.18
CA GLU A 225 3.10 8.58 0.17
C GLU A 225 3.76 9.89 0.68
N VAL A 226 3.19 11.05 0.37
CA VAL A 226 3.65 12.32 0.94
C VAL A 226 3.45 12.35 2.47
N MET A 227 2.33 11.82 2.97
CA MET A 227 2.09 11.71 4.42
C MET A 227 3.04 10.71 5.08
N ASP A 228 3.39 9.59 4.43
CA ASP A 228 4.45 8.68 4.91
C ASP A 228 5.76 9.46 5.09
N SER A 229 6.18 10.19 4.05
CA SER A 229 7.40 10.98 4.10
C SER A 229 7.40 12.03 5.22
N VAL A 230 6.27 12.69 5.46
CA VAL A 230 6.12 13.66 6.56
C VAL A 230 6.17 12.96 7.93
N ILE A 231 5.38 11.91 8.12
CA ILE A 231 5.27 11.22 9.41
C ILE A 231 6.61 10.54 9.75
N GLY A 232 7.25 9.87 8.80
CA GLY A 232 8.55 9.24 9.00
C GLY A 232 9.66 10.24 9.29
N ALA A 233 9.67 11.40 8.62
CA ALA A 233 10.61 12.47 8.95
C ALA A 233 10.44 13.01 10.39
N LEU A 234 9.20 13.06 10.89
CA LEU A 234 8.86 13.62 12.21
C LEU A 234 8.92 12.61 13.36
N THR A 235 8.84 11.31 13.09
CA THR A 235 8.69 10.29 14.13
C THR A 235 9.82 9.28 14.20
N GLN A 236 10.75 9.29 13.23
CA GLN A 236 11.92 8.41 13.27
C GLN A 236 13.20 9.19 13.60
N PRO A 237 14.06 8.65 14.49
CA PRO A 237 15.29 9.30 14.90
C PRO A 237 16.23 9.51 13.71
N LYS A 238 16.98 10.61 13.74
CA LYS A 238 17.97 10.93 12.71
C LYS A 238 19.35 11.10 13.33
N TYR A 239 20.33 10.51 12.67
CA TYR A 239 21.74 10.54 13.03
C TYR A 239 22.55 11.19 11.91
N TYR A 240 23.74 11.69 12.23
CA TYR A 240 24.66 12.28 11.28
C TYR A 240 25.98 11.52 11.26
N CYS A 241 26.45 11.18 10.06
CA CYS A 241 27.75 10.57 9.85
C CYS A 241 28.78 11.65 9.52
N ASP A 242 29.68 11.96 10.45
CA ASP A 242 30.70 13.01 10.27
C ASP A 242 31.70 12.65 9.15
N ARG A 243 31.97 11.35 8.93
CA ARG A 243 32.86 10.88 7.85
C ARG A 243 32.26 11.05 6.45
N CYS A 244 30.96 10.80 6.27
CA CYS A 244 30.31 10.84 4.97
C CYS A 244 29.54 12.14 4.69
N GLY A 245 29.32 12.96 5.73
CA GLY A 245 28.61 14.24 5.63
C GLY A 245 27.13 14.08 5.29
N VAL A 246 26.47 13.04 5.78
CA VAL A 246 25.07 12.69 5.46
C VAL A 246 24.28 12.32 6.71
N VAL A 247 22.98 12.57 6.67
CA VAL A 247 22.01 12.12 7.67
C VAL A 247 21.57 10.68 7.37
N THR A 248 21.38 9.86 8.39
CA THR A 248 20.93 8.46 8.30
C THR A 248 20.07 8.09 9.52
N GLU A 249 19.45 6.92 9.53
CA GLU A 249 18.66 6.41 10.66
C GLU A 249 19.41 5.36 11.49
N HIS A 250 20.62 5.00 11.07
CA HIS A 250 21.41 3.95 11.72
C HIS A 250 22.49 4.54 12.63
N GLU A 251 22.65 3.95 13.82
CA GLU A 251 23.71 4.28 14.79
C GLU A 251 25.13 4.01 14.24
N VAL A 252 25.25 3.10 13.27
CA VAL A 252 26.48 2.84 12.52
C VAL A 252 26.16 2.98 11.04
N HIS A 253 26.85 3.90 10.36
CA HIS A 253 26.67 4.11 8.93
C HIS A 253 27.34 2.98 8.13
N THR A 254 26.95 2.79 6.86
CA THR A 254 27.51 1.76 5.97
C THR A 254 29.03 1.90 5.74
N CYS A 255 29.61 3.06 6.02
CA CYS A 255 31.06 3.28 6.01
C CYS A 255 31.80 2.75 7.26
N GLY A 256 31.07 2.23 8.26
CA GLY A 256 31.59 1.72 9.52
C GLY A 256 31.71 2.75 10.65
N GLU A 257 31.46 4.04 10.37
CA GLU A 257 31.54 5.12 11.36
C GLU A 257 30.32 5.12 12.30
N ARG A 258 30.56 5.32 13.61
CA ARG A 258 29.46 5.60 14.55
C ARG A 258 28.88 6.98 14.28
N THR A 259 27.56 7.06 14.22
CA THR A 259 26.86 8.30 13.90
C THR A 259 26.45 9.03 15.18
N ARG A 260 26.32 10.35 15.10
CA ARG A 260 25.83 11.19 16.22
C ARG A 260 24.34 11.44 16.08
N LEU A 261 23.57 11.23 17.13
CA LEU A 261 22.14 11.54 17.16
C LEU A 261 21.95 13.06 16.99
N ILE A 262 21.18 13.48 15.99
CA ILE A 262 20.89 14.90 15.70
C ILE A 262 19.42 15.25 15.88
N TYR A 263 18.54 14.24 15.88
CA TYR A 263 17.12 14.41 16.11
C TYR A 263 16.55 13.20 16.83
N ASP A 264 15.96 13.44 18.00
CA ASP A 264 15.26 12.43 18.78
C ASP A 264 13.77 12.82 18.94
N PRO A 265 12.85 12.18 18.19
CA PRO A 265 11.45 12.52 18.23
C PRO A 265 10.80 12.07 19.55
N ARG A 266 9.84 12.87 20.04
CA ARG A 266 9.07 12.53 21.26
C ARG A 266 8.25 11.26 21.09
N VAL A 267 7.74 11.03 19.89
CA VAL A 267 6.97 9.84 19.52
C VAL A 267 7.78 9.08 18.48
N LYS A 268 8.15 7.83 18.82
CA LYS A 268 8.92 6.95 17.95
C LYS A 268 7.99 5.93 17.31
N LEU A 269 7.75 6.07 16.01
CA LEU A 269 6.98 5.10 15.24
C LEU A 269 7.92 4.18 14.48
N SER A 270 7.54 2.90 14.37
CA SER A 270 8.19 1.98 13.43
C SER A 270 7.69 2.24 12.02
N ASN A 271 8.45 1.82 11.01
CA ASN A 271 8.04 1.94 9.61
C ASN A 271 6.65 1.30 9.39
N GLU A 272 6.42 0.09 9.93
CA GLU A 272 5.12 -0.57 9.83
C GLU A 272 3.97 0.22 10.47
N ALA A 273 4.22 1.00 11.52
CA ALA A 273 3.21 1.87 12.10
C ALA A 273 2.91 3.08 11.18
N VAL A 274 3.93 3.63 10.51
CA VAL A 274 3.76 4.71 9.54
C VAL A 274 2.96 4.23 8.33
N ASN A 275 3.31 3.09 7.71
CA ASN A 275 2.55 2.50 6.60
C ASN A 275 1.08 2.22 6.96
N LEU A 276 0.81 1.78 8.20
CA LEU A 276 -0.56 1.55 8.66
C LEU A 276 -1.34 2.89 8.75
N LEU A 277 -0.72 3.93 9.29
CA LEU A 277 -1.31 5.28 9.39
C LEU A 277 -1.54 5.89 8.02
N GLU A 278 -0.58 5.78 7.12
CA GLU A 278 -0.64 6.21 5.73
C GLU A 278 -1.85 5.59 5.02
N SER A 279 -1.97 4.26 5.09
CA SER A 279 -3.09 3.53 4.50
C SER A 279 -4.44 3.94 5.10
N LEU A 280 -4.49 4.23 6.41
CA LEU A 280 -5.67 4.71 7.11
C LEU A 280 -6.05 6.14 6.70
N ILE A 281 -5.07 7.04 6.55
CA ILE A 281 -5.31 8.41 6.08
C ILE A 281 -5.91 8.37 4.67
N ALA A 282 -5.32 7.58 3.76
CA ALA A 282 -5.86 7.41 2.42
C ALA A 282 -7.29 6.84 2.44
N ALA A 283 -7.55 5.84 3.30
CA ALA A 283 -8.88 5.26 3.48
C ALA A 283 -9.92 6.30 3.92
N VAL A 284 -9.59 7.07 4.96
CA VAL A 284 -10.49 8.07 5.56
C VAL A 284 -10.74 9.23 4.59
N LEU A 285 -9.70 9.73 3.91
CA LEU A 285 -9.86 10.79 2.91
C LEU A 285 -10.74 10.32 1.75
N ALA A 286 -10.56 9.08 1.28
CA ALA A 286 -11.42 8.51 0.26
C ALA A 286 -12.88 8.45 0.71
N ILE A 287 -13.15 8.03 1.95
CA ILE A 287 -14.49 7.99 2.52
C ILE A 287 -15.10 9.40 2.56
N VAL A 288 -14.40 10.36 3.17
CA VAL A 288 -14.90 11.73 3.36
C VAL A 288 -15.19 12.41 2.03
N ILE A 289 -14.27 12.31 1.07
CA ILE A 289 -14.42 12.97 -0.24
C ILE A 289 -15.53 12.29 -1.04
N THR A 290 -15.58 10.96 -1.06
CA THR A 290 -16.59 10.24 -1.83
C THR A 290 -18.00 10.43 -1.26
N LEU A 291 -18.14 10.51 0.06
CA LEU A 291 -19.41 10.88 0.71
C LEU A 291 -19.84 12.31 0.36
N SER A 292 -18.89 13.24 0.28
CA SER A 292 -19.15 14.64 -0.05
C SER A 292 -19.52 14.85 -1.52
N PHE A 293 -19.08 13.95 -2.41
CA PHE A 293 -19.27 14.04 -3.85
C PHE A 293 -19.81 12.72 -4.42
N SER A 294 -21.09 12.43 -4.16
CA SER A 294 -21.74 11.17 -4.60
C SER A 294 -21.65 10.91 -6.11
N ARG A 295 -21.55 11.96 -6.94
CA ARG A 295 -21.32 11.88 -8.40
C ARG A 295 -20.02 11.16 -8.79
N LEU A 296 -19.09 10.96 -7.86
CA LEU A 296 -17.87 10.21 -8.12
C LEU A 296 -18.15 8.71 -8.34
N LEU A 297 -19.21 8.18 -7.72
CA LEU A 297 -19.57 6.75 -7.73
C LEU A 297 -20.53 6.35 -8.87
N THR A 298 -21.10 7.34 -9.57
CA THR A 298 -22.09 7.19 -10.66
C THR A 298 -21.48 7.42 -12.02
#